data_AF-A0A3A9APP7-F1
#
_entry.id   AF-A0A3A9APP7-F1
#
_cell.length_a   1.000
_cell.length_b   1.000
_cell.length_c   1.000
_cell.angle_alpha   90.00
_cell.angle_beta   90.00
_cell.angle_gamma   90.00
#
_symmetry.space_group_name_H-M   'P 1'
#
loop_
_entity.id
_entity.type
_entity.pdbx_description
1 polymer ?
#
loop_
_entity_poly.entity_id
_entity_poly.type
_entity_poly.pdbx_seq_one_letter_code
_entity_poly.pdbx_strand_id
1 'polypeptide(L)'
;MMYICFKLFSYRIRNFFIRWVFKMKYIFMRNGERITARQIAYVLEKFAERQGMTTKSTHKMRKTYASNLNANGVPLDCIREMLGHSSLSTTFGYI
;
A
#
# COMPACT_ATOMS: atom_id res chain seq x y z
N MET A 1 16.38 -14.69 1.61
CA MET A 1 16.66 -15.40 0.34
C MET A 1 15.43 -15.25 -0.57
N MET A 2 15.24 -14.05 -1.13
CA MET A 2 13.99 -13.61 -1.74
C MET A 2 14.12 -13.55 -3.27
N TYR A 3 14.45 -14.69 -3.88
CA TYR A 3 14.59 -14.83 -5.32
C TYR A 3 13.99 -16.17 -5.72
N ILE A 4 12.71 -16.25 -6.05
CA ILE A 4 12.19 -17.34 -6.92
C ILE A 4 10.78 -17.03 -7.46
N CYS A 5 9.96 -16.19 -6.81
CA CYS A 5 8.58 -15.97 -7.28
C CYS A 5 8.42 -14.79 -8.27
N PHE A 6 9.32 -14.64 -9.26
CA PHE A 6 9.19 -13.60 -10.31
C PHE A 6 9.40 -14.12 -11.74
N LYS A 7 9.59 -15.44 -11.93
CA LYS A 7 10.12 -15.98 -13.19
C LYS A 7 9.09 -16.35 -14.28
N LEU A 8 7.78 -16.25 -14.06
CA LEU A 8 6.79 -16.75 -15.03
C LEU A 8 5.91 -15.69 -15.72
N PHE A 9 6.20 -14.38 -15.56
CA PHE A 9 5.44 -13.31 -16.23
C PHE A 9 6.33 -12.35 -17.04
N SER A 10 7.42 -12.82 -17.65
CA SER A 10 8.51 -11.93 -18.11
C SER A 10 8.68 -11.73 -19.62
N TYR A 11 7.92 -12.36 -20.52
CA TYR A 11 8.32 -12.34 -21.95
C TYR A 11 7.54 -11.45 -22.93
N ARG A 12 6.40 -10.84 -22.56
CA ARG A 12 5.59 -10.08 -23.54
C ARG A 12 5.30 -8.60 -23.23
N ILE A 13 5.75 -8.08 -22.09
CA ILE A 13 5.46 -6.68 -21.65
C ILE A 13 6.74 -5.85 -21.38
N ARG A 14 7.94 -6.37 -21.67
CA ARG A 14 9.19 -5.68 -21.29
C ARG A 14 9.47 -4.38 -22.07
N ASN A 15 9.06 -4.27 -23.33
CA ASN A 15 9.52 -3.13 -24.16
C ASN A 15 8.65 -1.88 -24.07
N PHE A 16 7.39 -1.98 -23.66
CA PHE A 16 6.52 -0.80 -23.51
C PHE A 16 6.67 -0.14 -22.13
N PHE A 17 6.85 -0.95 -21.08
CA PHE A 17 6.85 -0.47 -19.70
C PHE A 17 8.15 0.25 -19.32
N ILE A 18 9.30 -0.23 -19.79
CA ILE A 18 10.61 0.31 -19.40
C ILE A 18 10.84 1.73 -19.93
N ARG A 19 10.31 2.07 -21.12
CA ARG A 19 10.52 3.41 -21.71
C ARG A 19 9.64 4.52 -21.10
N TRP A 20 8.56 4.16 -20.42
CA TRP A 20 7.62 5.11 -19.79
C TRP A 20 8.00 5.48 -18.35
N VAL A 21 8.66 4.58 -17.61
CA VAL A 21 9.06 4.80 -16.21
C VAL A 21 10.09 5.93 -16.05
N PHE A 22 10.91 6.20 -17.07
CA PHE A 22 12.03 7.16 -16.96
C PHE A 22 11.64 8.65 -17.05
N LYS A 23 10.37 9.02 -17.24
CA LYS A 23 9.95 10.44 -17.27
C LYS A 23 9.35 10.94 -15.95
N MET A 24 9.13 10.06 -14.97
CA MET A 24 8.33 10.38 -13.78
C MET A 24 9.16 10.25 -12.49
N LYS A 25 9.28 11.35 -11.73
CA LYS A 25 10.09 11.41 -10.49
C LYS A 25 9.45 10.66 -9.31
N TYR A 26 8.14 10.47 -9.32
CA TYR A 26 7.39 9.78 -8.26
C TYR A 26 6.40 8.78 -8.85
N ILE A 27 6.08 7.72 -8.12
CA ILE A 27 5.08 6.70 -8.51
C ILE A 27 3.68 7.33 -8.61
N PHE A 28 3.35 8.24 -7.70
CA PHE A 28 2.07 8.94 -7.67
C PHE A 28 2.28 10.43 -7.88
N MET A 29 1.76 10.95 -8.99
CA MET A 29 1.85 12.37 -9.35
C MET A 29 0.51 12.91 -9.84
N ARG A 30 0.31 14.21 -9.63
CA ARG A 30 -0.80 14.97 -10.21
C ARG A 30 -0.22 16.25 -10.78
N ASN A 31 -0.48 16.52 -12.05
CA ASN A 31 0.04 17.69 -12.77
C ASN A 31 1.58 17.82 -12.74
N GLY A 32 2.30 16.68 -12.73
CA GLY A 32 3.78 16.67 -12.66
C GLY A 32 4.36 16.84 -11.26
N GLU A 33 3.51 17.05 -10.24
CA GLU A 33 3.93 17.19 -8.84
C GLU A 33 3.63 15.96 -8.01
N ARG A 34 4.37 15.78 -6.92
CA ARG A 34 4.15 14.71 -5.95
C ARG A 34 2.79 14.85 -5.29
N ILE A 35 2.03 13.76 -5.23
CA ILE A 35 0.78 13.74 -4.46
C ILE A 35 1.08 13.84 -2.96
N THR A 36 0.36 14.74 -2.28
CA THR A 36 0.42 14.94 -0.83
C THR A 36 -0.49 13.96 -0.08
N ALA A 37 -0.20 13.73 1.21
CA ALA A 37 -1.06 12.91 2.05
C ALA A 37 -2.51 13.43 2.13
N ARG A 38 -2.69 14.76 2.12
CA ARG A 38 -4.02 15.40 2.13
C ARG A 38 -4.80 15.10 0.84
N GLN A 39 -4.14 15.11 -0.31
CA GLN A 39 -4.79 14.76 -1.58
C GLN A 39 -5.22 13.29 -1.60
N ILE A 40 -4.43 12.38 -1.04
CA ILE A 40 -4.83 10.97 -0.88
C ILE A 40 -6.05 10.85 0.03
N ALA A 41 -6.04 11.54 1.18
CA ALA A 41 -7.16 11.53 2.12
C ALA A 41 -8.45 12.06 1.47
N TYR A 42 -8.37 13.16 0.71
CA TYR A 42 -9.50 13.72 -0.02
C TYR A 42 -10.06 12.76 -1.07
N VAL A 43 -9.19 12.06 -1.80
CA VAL A 43 -9.62 11.04 -2.77
C VAL A 43 -10.38 9.91 -2.06
N LEU A 44 -9.83 9.40 -0.95
CA LEU A 44 -10.48 8.35 -0.16
C LEU A 44 -11.84 8.78 0.41
N GLU A 45 -11.95 10.02 0.87
CA GLU A 45 -13.20 10.62 1.33
C GLU A 45 -14.24 10.66 0.21
N LYS A 46 -13.87 11.16 -0.98
CA LYS A 46 -14.78 11.19 -2.12
C LYS A 46 -15.21 9.81 -2.60
N PHE A 47 -14.34 8.81 -2.49
CA PHE A 47 -14.72 7.42 -2.74
C PHE A 47 -15.70 6.90 -1.69
N ALA A 48 -15.46 7.16 -0.40
CA ALA A 48 -16.36 6.72 0.67
C ALA A 48 -17.76 7.36 0.53
N GLU A 49 -17.84 8.66 0.27
CA GLU A 49 -19.10 9.38 0.00
C GLU A 49 -19.88 8.74 -1.16
N ARG A 50 -19.21 8.45 -2.28
CA ARG A 50 -19.84 7.83 -3.46
C ARG A 50 -20.37 6.42 -3.19
N GLN A 51 -19.82 5.73 -2.20
CA GLN A 51 -20.26 4.39 -1.80
C GLN A 51 -21.27 4.42 -0.64
N GLY A 52 -21.65 5.61 -0.16
CA GLY A 52 -22.49 5.75 1.04
C GLY A 52 -21.82 5.23 2.31
N MET A 53 -20.48 5.16 2.34
CA MET A 53 -19.70 4.64 3.45
C MET A 53 -19.11 5.78 4.27
N THR A 54 -18.89 5.54 5.57
CA THR A 54 -18.15 6.48 6.42
C THR A 54 -16.68 6.55 5.98
N THR A 55 -16.16 7.76 5.78
CA THR A 55 -14.74 7.98 5.50
C THR A 55 -13.86 7.39 6.59
N LYS A 56 -12.88 6.56 6.20
CA LYS A 56 -11.85 6.02 7.10
C LYS A 56 -10.50 6.66 6.77
N SER A 57 -9.75 7.02 7.81
CA SER A 57 -8.39 7.54 7.62
C SER A 57 -7.44 6.44 7.13
N THR A 58 -6.34 6.84 6.49
CA THR A 58 -5.28 5.93 6.03
C THR A 58 -4.70 5.09 7.17
N HIS A 59 -4.61 5.65 8.37
CA HIS A 59 -4.18 4.90 9.56
C HIS A 59 -5.19 3.85 10.00
N LYS A 60 -6.51 4.13 9.94
CA LYS A 60 -7.55 3.12 10.21
C LYS A 60 -7.52 2.00 9.17
N MET A 61 -7.33 2.33 7.89
CA MET A 61 -7.16 1.32 6.84
C MET A 61 -5.92 0.44 7.09
N ARG A 62 -4.82 1.01 7.57
CA ARG A 62 -3.62 0.26 7.99
C ARG A 62 -3.92 -0.68 9.16
N LYS A 63 -4.71 -0.25 10.14
CA LYS A 63 -5.21 -1.13 11.23
C LYS A 63 -6.02 -2.29 10.68
N THR A 64 -7.00 -2.02 9.82
CA THR A 64 -7.79 -3.08 9.18
C THR A 64 -6.91 -4.08 8.43
N TYR A 65 -5.87 -3.62 7.72
CA TYR A 65 -4.90 -4.53 7.08
C TYR A 65 -4.18 -5.43 8.10
N ALA A 66 -3.67 -4.86 9.19
CA ALA A 66 -3.00 -5.62 10.25
C ALA A 66 -3.95 -6.62 10.93
N SER A 67 -5.15 -6.18 11.32
CA SER A 67 -6.17 -7.03 11.95
C SER A 67 -6.60 -8.16 11.01
N ASN A 68 -6.75 -7.90 9.71
CA ASN A 68 -7.09 -8.92 8.72
C ASN A 68 -5.98 -9.97 8.58
N LEU A 69 -4.71 -9.56 8.52
CA LEU A 69 -3.60 -10.52 8.47
C LEU A 69 -3.56 -11.39 9.73
N ASN A 70 -3.74 -10.78 10.90
CA ASN A 70 -3.77 -11.50 12.16
C ASN A 70 -4.94 -12.50 12.23
N ALA A 71 -6.13 -12.09 11.80
CA ALA A 71 -7.31 -12.96 11.75
C ALA A 71 -7.15 -14.14 10.79
N ASN A 72 -6.32 -13.99 9.74
CA ASN A 72 -5.98 -15.07 8.80
C ASN A 72 -4.77 -15.92 9.28
N GLY A 73 -4.32 -15.75 10.52
CA GLY A 73 -3.26 -16.57 11.11
C GLY A 73 -1.86 -16.24 10.62
N VAL A 74 -1.64 -15.05 10.05
CA VAL A 74 -0.29 -14.61 9.68
C VAL A 74 0.50 -14.30 10.96
N PRO A 75 1.73 -14.84 11.11
CA PRO A 75 2.55 -14.57 12.29
C PRO A 75 2.81 -13.08 12.50
N LEU A 76 2.79 -12.64 13.77
CA LEU A 76 2.94 -11.22 14.14
C LEU A 76 4.27 -10.61 13.65
N ASP A 77 5.34 -11.41 13.60
CA ASP A 77 6.63 -10.97 13.07
C ASP A 77 6.55 -10.63 11.58
N CYS A 78 5.85 -11.44 10.78
CA CYS A 78 5.60 -11.15 9.38
C CYS A 78 4.75 -9.90 9.22
N ILE A 79 3.70 -9.73 10.03
CA ILE A 79 2.84 -8.53 9.99
C ILE A 79 3.66 -7.28 10.34
N ARG A 80 4.52 -7.34 11.36
CA ARG A 80 5.42 -6.25 11.76
C ARG A 80 6.34 -5.83 10.62
N GLU A 81 6.94 -6.79 9.92
CA GLU A 81 7.80 -6.53 8.76
C GLU A 81 7.01 -5.88 7.61
N MET A 82 5.81 -6.39 7.30
CA MET A 82 4.95 -5.83 6.26
C MET A 82 4.49 -4.41 6.57
N LEU A 83 4.33 -4.06 7.85
CA LEU A 83 3.98 -2.71 8.29
C LEU A 83 5.19 -1.78 8.43
N GLY A 84 6.42 -2.31 8.37
CA GLY A 84 7.66 -1.55 8.53
C GLY A 84 7.90 -1.03 9.95
N HIS A 85 7.39 -1.72 10.97
CA HIS A 85 7.55 -1.34 12.36
C HIS A 85 8.90 -1.82 12.94
N SER A 86 9.64 -0.89 13.55
CA SER A 86 10.93 -1.18 14.20
C SER A 86 10.77 -1.93 15.53
N SER A 87 9.59 -1.91 16.15
CA SER A 87 9.30 -2.61 17.41
C SER A 87 7.98 -3.38 17.38
N LEU A 88 7.93 -4.55 18.02
CA LEU A 88 6.71 -5.36 18.15
C LEU A 88 5.58 -4.64 18.90
N SER A 89 5.94 -3.75 19.83
CA SER A 89 4.99 -2.96 20.65
C SER A 89 4.07 -2.08 19.79
N THR A 90 4.57 -1.52 18.67
CA THR A 90 3.72 -0.73 17.77
C THR A 90 2.72 -1.60 17.04
N THR A 91 3.05 -2.84 16.64
CA THR A 91 2.13 -3.78 16.00
C THR A 91 1.02 -4.25 16.93
N PHE A 92 1.30 -4.47 18.22
CA PHE A 92 0.27 -4.80 19.23
C PHE A 92 -0.84 -3.74 19.29
N GLY A 93 -0.54 -2.45 19.07
CA GLY A 93 -1.55 -1.38 19.05
C GLY A 93 -2.48 -1.36 17.81
N TYR A 94 -2.25 -2.22 16.82
CA TYR A 94 -3.10 -2.37 15.62
C TYR A 94 -4.02 -3.60 15.69
N ILE A 95 -3.79 -4.50 16.65
CA ILE A 95 -4.59 -5.69 16.90
C ILE A 95 -5.71 -5.35 17.87
#